data_AF-A0A5N4A4Z4-F1
#
_entry.id   AF-A0A5N4A4Z4-F1
#
_cell.length_a   1.000
_cell.length_b   1.000
_cell.length_c   1.000
_cell.angle_alpha   90.00
_cell.angle_beta   90.00
_cell.angle_gamma   90.00
#
_symmetry.space_group_name_H-M   'P 1'
#
loop_
_entity.id
_entity.type
_entity.pdbx_description
1 polymer ?
#
loop_
_entity_poly.entity_id
_entity_poly.type
_entity_poly.pdbx_seq_one_letter_code
_entity_poly.pdbx_strand_id
1 'polypeptide(L)'
;MKYCAAFALLLVATLQVSAEDDMAEYRKLVTSCAEKEGISPDVLKEIETTGKRPAYSALKCVDKCILEKTGVLGADGKVDVPMLIKNCLKHPKLDQAKCERIIKECPHTDKGDKCLMSYEGANCMHNNLAKVLMQ
;
A
#
# COMPACT_ATOMS: atom_id res chain seq x y z
N MET A 1 -33.73 36.97 23.54
CA MET A 1 -33.73 36.76 22.08
C MET A 1 -32.38 37.21 21.57
N LYS A 2 -31.53 36.46 20.90
CA LYS A 2 -31.62 35.16 20.22
C LYS A 2 -30.18 34.64 20.12
N TYR A 3 -30.03 33.35 20.38
CA TYR A 3 -28.92 32.43 20.12
C TYR A 3 -28.03 32.82 18.93
N CYS A 4 -26.70 32.73 19.06
CA CYS A 4 -25.75 32.39 17.97
C CYS A 4 -24.27 32.49 18.43
N ALA A 5 -23.86 31.76 19.46
CA ALA A 5 -22.44 31.68 19.84
C ALA A 5 -22.02 30.28 20.35
N ALA A 6 -22.56 29.21 19.73
CA ALA A 6 -22.27 27.83 20.14
C ALA A 6 -21.87 26.90 18.99
N PHE A 7 -21.43 27.43 17.83
CA PHE A 7 -21.13 26.60 16.66
C PHE A 7 -19.78 26.93 16.00
N ALA A 8 -18.73 27.09 16.80
CA ALA A 8 -17.37 27.38 16.31
C ALA A 8 -16.33 26.32 16.69
N LEU A 9 -16.73 25.10 17.12
CA LEU A 9 -15.81 24.14 17.73
C LEU A 9 -15.84 22.71 17.18
N LEU A 10 -16.41 22.45 16.00
CA LEU A 10 -16.57 21.06 15.48
C LEU A 10 -15.95 20.75 14.12
N LEU A 11 -15.00 21.54 13.61
CA LEU A 11 -14.39 21.30 12.29
C LEU A 11 -12.96 20.71 12.30
N VAL A 12 -12.44 20.27 13.45
CA VAL A 12 -11.06 19.73 13.52
C VAL A 12 -11.00 18.18 13.44
N ALA A 13 -12.14 17.48 13.44
CA ALA A 13 -12.15 16.02 13.59
C ALA A 13 -12.26 15.19 12.28
N THR A 14 -12.46 15.80 11.11
CA THR A 14 -12.78 15.03 9.88
C THR A 14 -11.58 14.50 9.11
N LEU A 15 -10.37 15.03 9.31
CA LEU A 15 -9.19 14.61 8.56
C LEU A 15 -8.54 13.32 9.07
N GLN A 16 -8.77 12.95 10.33
CA GLN A 16 -8.15 11.74 10.92
C GLN A 16 -8.91 10.45 10.55
N VAL A 17 -10.22 10.56 10.30
CA VAL A 17 -11.09 9.41 10.00
C VAL A 17 -10.72 8.73 8.68
N SER A 18 -10.41 9.48 7.62
CA SER A 18 -10.15 8.88 6.30
C SER A 18 -8.85 8.06 6.25
N ALA A 19 -7.82 8.48 6.98
CA ALA A 19 -6.54 7.76 7.02
C ALA A 19 -6.63 6.46 7.84
N GLU A 20 -7.40 6.47 8.93
CA GLU A 20 -7.63 5.27 9.76
C GLU A 20 -8.46 4.22 8.99
N ASP A 21 -9.49 4.66 8.27
CA ASP A 21 -10.33 3.80 7.44
C ASP A 21 -9.54 3.16 6.27
N ASP A 22 -8.73 3.95 5.55
CA ASP A 22 -7.87 3.45 4.46
C ASP A 22 -6.91 2.36 4.96
N MET A 23 -6.35 2.53 6.16
CA MET A 23 -5.42 1.56 6.76
C MET A 23 -6.14 0.30 7.23
N ALA A 24 -7.36 0.41 7.76
CA ALA A 24 -8.16 -0.75 8.16
C ALA A 24 -8.58 -1.59 6.94
N GLU A 25 -8.98 -0.95 5.84
CA GLU A 25 -9.28 -1.64 4.58
C GLU A 25 -8.05 -2.32 3.99
N TYR A 26 -6.91 -1.62 4.00
CA TYR A 26 -5.64 -2.19 3.54
C TYR A 26 -5.23 -3.42 4.37
N ARG A 27 -5.40 -3.37 5.70
CA ARG A 27 -5.15 -4.54 6.58
C ARG A 27 -6.04 -5.73 6.21
N LYS A 28 -7.36 -5.51 6.05
CA LYS A 28 -8.29 -6.57 5.63
C LYS A 28 -7.89 -7.17 4.29
N LEU A 29 -7.44 -6.34 3.35
CA LEU A 29 -6.93 -6.79 2.06
C LEU A 29 -5.69 -7.68 2.21
N VAL A 30 -4.70 -7.25 3.00
CA VAL A 30 -3.47 -8.01 3.28
C VAL A 30 -3.82 -9.35 3.94
N THR A 31 -4.65 -9.35 4.97
CA THR A 31 -5.09 -10.58 5.66
C THR A 31 -5.78 -11.54 4.70
N SER A 32 -6.72 -11.05 3.88
CA SER A 32 -7.42 -11.89 2.90
C SER A 32 -6.47 -12.50 1.86
N CYS A 33 -5.45 -11.77 1.42
CA CYS A 33 -4.45 -12.30 0.50
C CYS A 33 -3.50 -13.29 1.18
N ALA A 34 -3.10 -13.05 2.42
CA ALA A 34 -2.29 -13.98 3.20
C ALA A 34 -3.03 -15.31 3.45
N GLU A 35 -4.32 -15.27 3.81
CA GLU A 35 -5.16 -16.45 3.97
C GLU A 35 -5.26 -17.25 2.66
N LYS A 36 -5.52 -16.56 1.53
CA LYS A 36 -5.58 -17.19 0.20
C LYS A 36 -4.30 -17.94 -0.15
N GLU A 37 -3.14 -17.37 0.17
CA GLU A 37 -1.83 -17.95 -0.14
C GLU A 37 -1.31 -18.92 0.95
N GLY A 38 -2.10 -19.16 1.99
CA GLY A 38 -1.77 -20.06 3.10
C GLY A 38 -0.60 -19.57 3.94
N ILE A 39 -0.46 -18.25 4.12
CA ILE A 39 0.55 -17.64 4.97
C ILE A 39 0.11 -17.72 6.43
N SER A 40 1.04 -18.09 7.32
CA SER A 40 0.77 -18.15 8.76
C SER A 40 0.43 -16.76 9.31
N PRO A 41 -0.56 -16.62 10.21
CA PRO A 41 -0.82 -15.38 10.94
C PRO A 41 0.40 -14.79 11.65
N ASP A 42 1.36 -15.65 12.05
CA ASP A 42 2.59 -15.21 12.70
C ASP A 42 3.46 -14.33 11.80
N VAL A 43 3.47 -14.60 10.49
CA VAL A 43 4.21 -13.78 9.50
C VAL A 43 3.59 -12.39 9.37
N LEU A 44 2.25 -12.30 9.39
CA LEU A 44 1.56 -11.01 9.40
C LEU A 44 1.86 -10.24 10.69
N LYS A 45 1.82 -10.93 11.83
CA LYS A 45 2.15 -10.33 13.13
C LYS A 45 3.59 -9.83 13.17
N GLU A 46 4.54 -10.54 12.56
CA GLU A 46 5.93 -10.10 12.43
C GLU A 46 6.03 -8.81 11.59
N ILE A 47 5.35 -8.74 10.45
CA ILE A 47 5.29 -7.52 9.62
C ILE A 47 4.74 -6.35 10.43
N GLU A 48 3.62 -6.55 11.13
CA GLU A 48 2.97 -5.50 11.93
C GLU A 48 3.86 -5.02 13.09
N THR A 49 4.58 -5.94 13.74
CA THR A 49 5.38 -5.63 14.93
C THR A 49 6.73 -5.02 14.58
N THR A 50 7.37 -5.50 13.50
CA THR A 50 8.74 -5.10 13.14
C THR A 50 8.79 -4.04 12.06
N GLY A 51 7.71 -3.88 11.28
CA GLY A 51 7.69 -3.08 10.06
C GLY A 51 8.58 -3.63 8.93
N LYS A 52 9.22 -4.79 9.13
CA LYS A 52 10.11 -5.40 8.14
C LYS A 52 9.32 -6.29 7.19
N ARG A 53 9.66 -6.21 5.90
CA ARG A 53 9.12 -7.13 4.90
C ARG A 53 9.86 -8.48 4.96
N PRO A 54 9.14 -9.61 5.09
CA PRO A 54 9.72 -10.95 5.01
C PRO A 54 10.34 -11.27 3.65
N ALA A 55 11.12 -12.35 3.61
CA ALA A 55 11.64 -12.91 2.36
C ALA A 55 10.50 -13.43 1.46
N TYR A 56 10.76 -13.54 0.15
CA TYR A 56 9.81 -14.06 -0.84
C TYR A 56 9.23 -15.42 -0.44
N SER A 57 10.05 -16.32 0.12
CA SER A 57 9.60 -17.65 0.58
C SER A 57 8.47 -17.60 1.62
N ALA A 58 8.38 -16.52 2.40
CA ALA A 58 7.37 -16.31 3.43
C ALA A 58 6.15 -15.52 2.93
N LEU A 59 6.31 -14.62 1.95
CA LEU A 59 5.21 -13.81 1.39
C LEU A 59 4.59 -14.44 0.13
N LYS A 60 5.32 -15.30 -0.58
CA LYS A 60 4.89 -15.96 -1.82
C LYS A 60 4.19 -14.99 -2.77
N CYS A 61 2.91 -15.23 -3.07
CA CYS A 61 2.09 -14.47 -4.00
C CYS A 61 1.19 -13.41 -3.34
N VAL A 62 1.41 -13.06 -2.05
CA VAL A 62 0.57 -12.08 -1.34
C VAL A 62 0.59 -10.72 -2.05
N ASP A 63 1.75 -10.23 -2.46
CA ASP A 63 1.87 -8.96 -3.19
C ASP A 63 1.13 -9.00 -4.53
N LYS A 64 1.22 -10.10 -5.26
CA LYS A 64 0.46 -10.30 -6.50
C LYS A 64 -1.03 -10.19 -6.23
N CYS A 65 -1.54 -10.88 -5.21
CA CYS A 65 -2.95 -10.83 -4.83
C CYS A 65 -3.41 -9.41 -4.48
N ILE A 66 -2.59 -8.64 -3.75
CA ILE A 66 -2.88 -7.25 -3.39
C ILE A 66 -2.94 -6.38 -4.66
N LEU A 67 -1.97 -6.52 -5.56
CA LEU A 67 -1.92 -5.74 -6.79
C LEU A 67 -3.09 -6.08 -7.72
N GLU A 68 -3.51 -7.35 -7.81
CA GLU A 68 -4.71 -7.76 -8.56
C GLU A 68 -5.98 -7.13 -7.96
N LYS A 69 -6.16 -7.23 -6.64
CA LYS A 69 -7.37 -6.71 -5.96
C LYS A 69 -7.46 -5.19 -5.95
N THR A 70 -6.33 -4.49 -6.03
CA THR A 70 -6.28 -3.02 -6.12
C THR A 70 -6.31 -2.51 -7.56
N GLY A 71 -6.36 -3.41 -8.55
CA GLY A 71 -6.36 -3.07 -9.97
C GLY A 71 -5.02 -2.59 -10.50
N VAL A 72 -3.94 -2.68 -9.72
CA VAL A 72 -2.59 -2.33 -10.15
C VAL A 72 -2.02 -3.40 -11.08
N LEU A 73 -2.32 -4.69 -10.85
CA LEU A 73 -1.97 -5.76 -11.77
C LEU A 73 -3.22 -6.18 -12.54
N GLY A 74 -3.25 -5.86 -13.84
CA GLY A 74 -4.33 -6.25 -14.73
C GLY A 74 -4.38 -7.76 -14.96
N ALA A 75 -5.53 -8.24 -15.46
CA ALA A 75 -5.73 -9.64 -15.83
C ALA A 75 -4.78 -10.12 -16.95
N ASP A 76 -4.24 -9.19 -17.74
CA ASP A 76 -3.20 -9.45 -18.75
C ASP A 76 -1.78 -9.55 -18.13
N GLY A 77 -1.68 -9.46 -16.80
CA GLY A 77 -0.43 -9.54 -16.06
C GLY A 77 0.45 -8.31 -16.21
N LYS A 78 -0.10 -7.18 -16.67
CA LYS A 78 0.61 -5.90 -16.77
C LYS A 78 0.27 -4.96 -15.63
N VAL A 79 1.24 -4.13 -15.28
CA VAL A 79 1.09 -3.13 -14.23
C VAL A 79 0.42 -1.87 -14.79
N ASP A 80 -0.68 -1.46 -14.17
CA ASP A 80 -1.34 -0.18 -14.38
C ASP A 80 -0.58 0.91 -13.59
N VAL A 81 0.30 1.60 -14.30
CA VAL A 81 1.11 2.70 -13.75
C VAL A 81 0.25 3.85 -13.21
N PRO A 82 -0.79 4.35 -13.93
CA PRO A 82 -1.73 5.31 -13.37
C PRO A 82 -2.34 4.89 -12.02
N MET A 83 -2.77 3.63 -11.89
CA MET A 83 -3.30 3.12 -10.62
C MET A 83 -2.23 3.09 -9.52
N LEU A 84 -1.01 2.70 -9.85
CA LEU A 84 0.11 2.69 -8.91
C LEU A 84 0.46 4.11 -8.42
N ILE A 85 0.43 5.11 -9.30
CA ILE A 85 0.58 6.53 -8.93
C ILE A 85 -0.56 6.95 -7.99
N LYS A 86 -1.81 6.64 -8.34
CA LYS A 86 -2.98 6.97 -7.51
C LYS A 86 -2.86 6.40 -6.10
N ASN A 87 -2.41 5.15 -5.97
CA ASN A 87 -2.20 4.51 -4.67
C ASN A 87 -1.04 5.15 -3.89
N CYS A 88 0.05 5.52 -4.58
CA CYS A 88 1.17 6.22 -3.96
C CYS A 88 0.75 7.58 -3.38
N LEU A 89 -0.08 8.35 -4.10
CA LEU A 89 -0.57 9.66 -3.68
C LEU A 89 -1.50 9.63 -2.45
N LYS A 90 -1.97 8.45 -2.01
CA LYS A 90 -2.68 8.33 -0.74
C LYS A 90 -1.82 8.68 0.47
N HIS A 91 -0.50 8.56 0.34
CA HIS A 91 0.40 8.89 1.43
C HIS A 91 0.61 10.42 1.53
N PRO A 92 0.31 11.08 2.67
CA PRO A 92 0.22 12.54 2.76
C PRO A 92 1.53 13.30 2.51
N LYS A 93 2.69 12.62 2.64
CA LYS A 93 4.03 13.19 2.37
C LYS A 93 4.50 13.08 0.90
N LEU A 94 3.72 12.42 0.05
CA LEU A 94 4.08 12.16 -1.34
C LEU A 94 3.33 13.09 -2.28
N ASP A 95 4.01 13.50 -3.34
CA ASP A 95 3.46 14.28 -4.44
C ASP A 95 3.67 13.50 -5.75
N GLN A 96 3.08 14.00 -6.84
CA GLN A 96 3.15 13.37 -8.16
C GLN A 96 4.60 13.06 -8.57
N ALA A 97 5.50 14.03 -8.43
CA ALA A 97 6.89 13.90 -8.86
C ALA A 97 7.65 12.86 -8.03
N LYS A 98 7.41 12.79 -6.72
CA LYS A 98 7.97 11.75 -5.85
C LYS A 98 7.46 10.36 -6.23
N CYS A 99 6.15 10.22 -6.47
CA CYS A 99 5.55 8.95 -6.86
C CYS A 99 6.08 8.45 -8.22
N GLU A 100 6.11 9.31 -9.23
CA GLU A 100 6.66 8.99 -10.55
C GLU A 100 8.13 8.58 -10.48
N ARG A 101 8.94 9.28 -9.67
CA ARG A 101 10.34 8.93 -9.46
C ARG A 101 10.49 7.53 -8.86
N ILE A 102 9.78 7.25 -7.76
CA ILE A 102 9.84 5.94 -7.09
C ILE A 102 9.41 4.83 -8.05
N ILE A 103 8.32 5.00 -8.78
CA ILE A 103 7.81 4.00 -9.72
C ILE A 103 8.80 3.75 -10.86
N LYS A 104 9.44 4.80 -11.38
CA LYS A 104 10.49 4.68 -12.40
C LYS A 104 11.71 3.90 -11.91
N GLU A 105 12.07 4.04 -10.63
CA GLU A 105 13.18 3.32 -10.00
C GLU A 105 12.84 1.86 -9.63
N CYS A 106 11.55 1.50 -9.64
CA CYS A 106 11.05 0.17 -9.29
C CYS A 106 10.34 -0.50 -10.48
N PRO A 107 11.08 -0.85 -11.54
CA PRO A 107 10.48 -1.41 -12.74
C PRO A 107 9.90 -2.80 -12.46
N HIS A 108 8.60 -2.95 -12.73
CA HIS A 108 7.92 -4.24 -12.72
C HIS A 108 8.13 -4.91 -14.07
N THR A 109 9.33 -5.47 -14.27
CA THR A 109 9.68 -6.18 -15.50
C THR A 109 8.96 -7.51 -15.57
N ASP A 110 8.47 -7.88 -16.76
CA ASP A 110 7.80 -9.15 -16.95
C ASP A 110 8.81 -10.30 -16.85
N LYS A 111 8.93 -10.88 -15.65
CA LYS A 111 9.88 -11.94 -15.33
C LYS A 111 9.32 -13.36 -15.53
N GLY A 112 8.12 -13.50 -16.11
CA GLY A 112 7.43 -14.78 -16.26
C GLY A 112 6.80 -15.29 -14.95
N ASP A 113 7.50 -15.19 -13.82
CA ASP A 113 6.91 -15.38 -12.48
C ASP A 113 6.31 -14.07 -11.97
N LYS A 114 4.98 -13.99 -12.05
CA LYS A 114 4.23 -12.80 -11.61
C LYS A 114 4.26 -12.60 -10.10
N CYS A 115 4.40 -13.67 -9.30
CA CYS A 115 4.52 -13.55 -7.85
C CYS A 115 5.87 -12.95 -7.46
N LEU A 116 6.95 -13.44 -8.06
CA LEU A 116 8.29 -12.89 -7.85
C LEU A 116 8.38 -11.43 -8.32
N MET A 117 7.86 -11.12 -9.52
CA MET A 117 7.81 -9.74 -10.02
C MET A 117 7.06 -8.81 -9.04
N SER A 118 5.88 -9.20 -8.58
CA SER A 118 5.09 -8.40 -7.64
C SER A 118 5.81 -8.22 -6.30
N TYR A 119 6.45 -9.27 -5.78
CA TYR A 119 7.24 -9.21 -4.55
C TYR A 119 8.42 -8.25 -4.67
N GLU A 120 9.23 -8.37 -5.72
CA GLU A 120 10.40 -7.52 -5.95
C GLU A 120 10.00 -6.06 -6.17
N GLY A 121 8.95 -5.83 -6.96
CA GLY A 121 8.39 -4.51 -7.19
C GLY A 121 7.91 -3.86 -5.89
N ALA A 122 7.11 -4.57 -5.10
CA ALA A 122 6.61 -4.09 -3.82
C ALA A 122 7.74 -3.85 -2.79
N ASN A 123 8.78 -4.69 -2.79
CA ASN A 123 9.96 -4.51 -1.93
C ASN A 123 10.78 -3.28 -2.34
N CYS A 124 10.98 -3.06 -3.65
CA CYS A 124 11.63 -1.87 -4.16
C CYS A 124 10.85 -0.60 -3.76
N MET A 125 9.52 -0.59 -3.97
CA MET A 125 8.65 0.52 -3.62
C MET A 125 8.74 0.82 -2.12
N HIS A 126 8.66 -0.21 -1.25
CA HIS A 126 8.78 -0.06 0.19
C HIS A 126 10.12 0.58 0.60
N ASN A 127 11.23 0.12 0.03
CA ASN A 127 12.56 0.66 0.35
C ASN A 127 12.72 2.12 -0.10
N ASN A 128 12.23 2.48 -1.29
CA ASN A 128 12.32 3.85 -1.79
C ASN A 128 11.34 4.80 -1.09
N LEU A 129 10.15 4.33 -0.72
CA LEU A 129 9.24 5.06 0.16
C LEU A 129 9.89 5.34 1.51
N ALA A 130 10.48 4.34 2.16
CA ALA A 130 11.16 4.51 3.43
C ALA A 130 12.25 5.61 3.36
N LYS A 131 13.06 5.62 2.29
CA LYS A 131 14.06 6.68 2.07
C LYS A 131 13.43 8.07 1.94
N VAL A 132 12.35 8.20 1.17
CA VAL A 132 11.68 9.49 0.94
C VAL A 132 10.96 9.99 2.19
N LEU A 133 10.41 9.09 3.01
CA LEU A 133 9.67 9.46 4.22
C LEU A 133 10.58 9.82 5.41
N MET A 134 11.85 9.41 5.34
CA MET A 134 12.92 9.77 6.29
C MET A 134 13.69 11.05 5.89
N GLN A 135 13.36 11.67 4.77
CA GLN A 135 13.86 12.98 4.31
C GLN A 135 12.89 14.10 4.71
#